data_AF-A0A3B9PJ46-F1
#
_entry.id   AF-A0A3B9PJ46-F1
#
_cell.length_a   1.000
_cell.length_b   1.000
_cell.length_c   1.000
_cell.angle_alpha   90.00
_cell.angle_beta   90.00
_cell.angle_gamma   90.00
#
_symmetry.space_group_name_H-M   'P 1'
#
loop_
_entity.id
_entity.type
_entity.pdbx_description
1 polymer ?
#
loop_
_entity_poly.entity_id
_entity_poly.type
_entity_poly.pdbx_seq_one_letter_code
_entity_poly.pdbx_strand_id
1 'polypeptide(L)' 'LYNGTTFVRNTGYDRWADTNRLVVLFPQAVSIPWKNPNGCWDWWGFTDSDYATRDGIQIRSVRAMIERLSAGRRD' A
#
# COMPACT_ATOMS: atom_id res chain seq x y z
N LEU A 1 -15.56 -0.66 -1.23
CA LEU A 1 -14.99 -0.90 0.12
C LEU A 1 -13.85 0.07 0.31
N TYR A 2 -14.08 1.14 1.08
CA TYR A 2 -13.09 2.16 1.40
C TYR A 2 -12.88 2.12 2.92
N ASN A 3 -11.65 1.92 3.39
CA ASN A 3 -11.34 1.73 4.80
C ASN A 3 -11.20 3.06 5.58
N GLY A 4 -11.63 4.18 5.00
CA GLY A 4 -11.57 5.49 5.65
C GLY A 4 -10.19 6.14 5.61
N THR A 5 -10.04 7.26 6.33
CA THR A 5 -8.76 7.98 6.47
C THR A 5 -8.19 7.95 7.89
N THR A 6 -8.75 7.17 8.81
CA THR A 6 -8.34 7.17 10.23
C THR A 6 -6.86 6.88 10.39
N PHE A 7 -6.32 5.87 9.70
CA PHE A 7 -4.89 5.55 9.76
C PHE A 7 -4.03 6.68 9.16
N VAL A 8 -4.43 7.19 7.98
CA VAL A 8 -3.73 8.28 7.28
C VAL A 8 -3.61 9.51 8.21
N ARG A 9 -4.72 9.92 8.83
CA ARG A 9 -4.78 11.14 9.65
C ARG A 9 -4.14 11.01 11.03
N ASN A 10 -4.19 9.82 11.64
CA ASN A 10 -3.90 9.68 13.07
C ASN A 10 -2.54 9.04 13.38
N THR A 11 -1.84 8.49 12.39
CA THR A 11 -0.50 7.90 12.60
C THR A 11 0.62 8.94 12.66
N GLY A 12 0.36 10.17 12.21
CA GLY A 12 1.30 11.29 12.29
C GLY A 12 2.34 11.34 11.16
N TYR A 13 2.39 10.34 10.27
CA TYR A 13 3.32 10.32 9.14
C TYR A 13 3.16 11.54 8.23
N ASP A 14 1.92 11.96 7.93
CA ASP A 14 1.63 13.13 7.09
C ASP A 14 2.24 14.42 7.67
N ARG A 15 2.09 14.63 8.99
CA ARG A 15 2.62 15.81 9.68
C ARG A 15 4.14 15.86 9.62
N TRP A 16 4.80 14.71 9.74
CA TRP A 16 6.24 14.65 9.63
C TRP A 16 6.69 14.89 8.18
N ALA A 17 5.99 14.32 7.20
CA ALA A 17 6.31 14.48 5.79
C ALA A 17 6.23 15.93 5.31
N ASP A 18 5.24 16.69 5.80
CA ASP A 18 4.98 18.11 5.47
C ASP A 18 6.21 19.01 5.64
N THR A 19 7.08 18.69 6.60
CA THR A 19 8.27 19.50 6.92
C THR A 19 9.59 18.89 6.48
N ASN A 20 9.59 17.69 5.89
CA ASN A 20 10.81 16.90 5.61
C ASN A 20 11.06 16.60 4.12
N ARG A 21 10.30 17.21 3.20
CA ARG A 21 10.39 16.94 1.74
C ARG A 21 10.15 15.46 1.41
N LEU A 22 9.19 14.86 2.09
CA LEU A 22 8.84 13.45 1.90
C LEU A 22 7.43 13.32 1.32
N VAL A 23 7.26 12.31 0.48
CA VAL A 23 5.94 11.85 0.02
C VAL A 23 5.65 10.54 0.72
N VAL A 24 4.52 10.45 1.41
CA VAL A 24 4.06 9.21 2.05
C VAL A 24 2.91 8.62 1.24
N LEU A 25 3.08 7.38 0.78
CA LEU A 25 2.06 6.63 0.07
C LEU A 25 1.36 5.68 1.04
N PHE A 26 0.02 5.66 1.03
CA PHE A 26 -0.81 4.76 1.84
C PHE A 26 -1.66 3.84 0.95
N PRO A 27 -1.08 2.77 0.38
CA PRO A 27 -1.86 1.79 -0.38
C PRO A 27 -2.95 1.16 0.49
N GLN A 28 -4.09 0.81 -0.09
CA GLN A 28 -5.23 0.27 0.65
C GLN A 28 -5.54 -1.15 0.21
N ALA A 29 -5.38 -2.12 1.12
CA ALA A 29 -5.97 -3.45 0.97
C ALA A 29 -7.48 -3.38 1.28
N VAL A 30 -8.26 -4.27 0.67
CA VAL A 30 -9.72 -4.32 0.84
C VAL A 30 -10.14 -5.68 1.38
N SER A 31 -11.23 -5.70 2.16
CA SER A 31 -11.79 -6.95 2.64
C SER A 31 -12.34 -7.78 1.48
N ILE A 32 -12.09 -9.09 1.56
CA ILE A 32 -12.61 -10.09 0.63
C ILE A 32 -13.40 -11.10 1.48
N PRO A 33 -14.73 -11.20 1.32
CA PRO A 33 -15.54 -12.13 2.09
C PRO A 33 -14.95 -13.55 2.07
N TRP A 34 -14.92 -14.20 3.23
CA TRP A 34 -14.44 -15.58 3.46
C TRP A 34 -12.96 -15.85 3.21
N LYS A 35 -12.28 -15.01 2.43
CA LYS A 35 -10.88 -15.20 2.04
C LYS A 35 -9.91 -14.28 2.77
N ASN A 36 -10.30 -13.02 2.96
CA ASN A 36 -9.56 -11.99 3.69
C ASN A 36 -10.55 -11.00 4.34
N PRO A 37 -11.36 -11.46 5.32
CA PRO A 37 -12.47 -10.66 5.86
C PRO A 37 -12.00 -9.35 6.51
N ASN A 38 -10.77 -9.31 7.01
CA ASN A 38 -10.19 -8.15 7.70
C ASN A 38 -9.45 -7.19 6.76
N GLY A 39 -9.35 -7.50 5.45
CA GLY A 39 -8.62 -6.65 4.50
C GLY A 39 -7.11 -6.56 4.80
N CYS A 40 -6.50 -7.65 5.26
CA CYS A 40 -5.08 -7.74 5.50
C CYS A 40 -4.27 -7.67 4.19
N TRP A 41 -3.03 -7.22 4.28
CA TRP A 41 -2.02 -7.53 3.26
C TRP A 41 -1.80 -9.04 3.20
N ASP A 42 -1.41 -9.55 2.03
CA ASP A 42 -1.22 -10.96 1.82
C ASP A 42 0.10 -11.43 2.41
N TRP A 43 0.00 -12.11 3.54
CA TRP A 43 1.13 -12.72 4.23
C TRP A 43 1.00 -14.24 4.35
N TRP A 44 -0.08 -14.83 3.80
CA TRP A 44 -0.34 -16.28 3.86
C TRP A 44 -0.65 -16.92 2.50
N GLY A 45 -0.62 -16.15 1.40
CA GLY A 45 -0.80 -16.65 0.04
C GLY A 45 -2.25 -16.72 -0.43
N PHE A 46 -3.12 -15.80 0.02
CA PHE A 46 -4.48 -15.78 -0.52
C PHE A 46 -4.55 -15.21 -1.93
N THR A 47 -3.60 -14.40 -2.38
CA THR A 47 -3.60 -13.89 -3.76
C THR A 47 -3.07 -14.94 -4.73
N ASP A 48 -1.88 -15.48 -4.48
CA ASP A 48 -1.21 -16.52 -5.27
C ASP A 48 -0.06 -17.18 -4.47
N SER A 49 0.64 -18.14 -5.07
CA SER A 49 1.81 -18.82 -4.47
C SER A 49 3.07 -17.94 -4.39
N ASP A 50 3.11 -16.86 -5.17
CA ASP A 50 4.25 -15.95 -5.28
C ASP A 50 4.12 -14.74 -4.33
N TYR A 51 3.13 -14.74 -3.43
CA TYR A 51 2.72 -13.61 -2.60
C TYR A 51 3.86 -12.93 -1.82
N ALA A 52 4.87 -13.70 -1.41
CA ALA A 52 6.02 -13.21 -0.65
C ALA A 52 7.25 -12.86 -1.53
N THR A 53 7.12 -12.98 -2.85
CA THR A 53 8.21 -12.77 -3.82
C THR A 53 8.03 -11.45 -4.57
N ARG A 54 9.04 -11.07 -5.37
CA ARG A 54 8.97 -9.90 -6.24
C ARG A 54 7.81 -9.95 -7.24
N ASP A 55 7.31 -11.14 -7.56
CA ASP A 55 6.30 -11.38 -8.57
C ASP A 55 4.87 -11.41 -8.00
N GLY A 56 4.74 -11.43 -6.66
CA GLY A 56 3.45 -11.42 -5.97
C GLY A 56 2.59 -10.21 -6.33
N ILE A 57 1.28 -10.43 -6.50
CA ILE A 57 0.33 -9.41 -6.98
C ILE A 57 0.37 -8.11 -6.14
N GLN A 58 0.39 -8.22 -4.82
CA GLN A 58 0.38 -7.04 -3.94
C GLN A 58 1.72 -6.28 -3.99
N ILE A 59 2.85 -6.99 -4.03
CA ILE A 59 4.19 -6.40 -4.14
C ILE A 59 4.33 -5.65 -5.47
N ARG A 60 3.94 -6.26 -6.59
CA ARG A 60 3.96 -5.59 -7.91
C ARG A 60 3.05 -4.37 -7.95
N SER A 61 1.88 -4.43 -7.31
CA SER A 61 0.94 -3.31 -7.26
C SER A 61 1.53 -2.10 -6.52
N VAL A 62 2.10 -2.30 -5.33
CA VAL A 62 2.76 -1.23 -4.56
C VAL A 62 3.97 -0.67 -5.32
N ARG A 63 4.76 -1.54 -5.96
CA ARG A 63 5.90 -1.11 -6.80
C ARG A 63 5.47 -0.21 -7.95
N ALA A 64 4.40 -0.56 -8.66
CA ALA A 64 3.90 0.26 -9.76
C ALA A 64 3.43 1.65 -9.29
N MET A 65 2.82 1.75 -8.11
CA MET A 65 2.46 3.05 -7.51
C MET A 65 3.71 3.89 -7.20
N ILE A 66 4.75 3.28 -6.65
CA ILE A 66 6.04 3.95 -6.36
C ILE A 66 6.71 4.41 -7.66
N GLU A 67 6.77 3.56 -8.69
CA GLU A 67 7.32 3.90 -10.00
C GLU A 67 6.57 5.07 -10.62
N ARG A 68 5.24 5.10 -10.52
CA ARG A 68 4.43 6.20 -11.04
C ARG A 68 4.68 7.54 -10.32
N LEU A 69 4.87 7.51 -9.00
CA LEU A 69 5.18 8.71 -8.21
C LEU A 69 6.60 9.22 -8.49
N SER A 70 7.56 8.31 -8.68
CA SER A 70 8.95 8.65 -8.95
C SER A 70 9.20 9.08 -10.40
N ALA A 71 8.37 8.68 -11.36
CA ALA A 71 8.52 9.04 -12.78
C ALA A 71 8.49 10.56 -13.08
N GLY A 72 7.96 11.37 -12.15
CA GLY A 72 7.97 12.84 -12.26
C GLY A 72 9.29 13.50 -11.84
N ARG A 73 10.18 12.76 -11.17
CA ARG A 73 11.53 13.21 -10.81
C ARG A 73 12.44 12.98 -12.02
N ARG A 74 12.28 13.82 -13.02
CA ARG A 74 13.27 13.98 -14.08
C ARG A 74 14.29 15.00 -13.58
N ASP A 75 15.49 14.50 -13.32
CA ASP A 75 16.69 15.32 -13.18
C ASP A 75 16.95 16.09 -14.48
#